data_AF-A0A838XJ88-F1
#
_entry.id   AF-A0A838XJ88-F1
#
_cell.length_a   1.000
_cell.length_b   1.000
_cell.length_c   1.000
_cell.angle_alpha   90.00
_cell.angle_beta   90.00
_cell.angle_gamma   90.00
#
_symmetry.space_group_name_H-M   'P 1'
#
loop_
_entity.id
_entity.type
_entity.pdbx_description
1 polymer ?
#
loop_
_entity_poly.entity_id
_entity_poly.type
_entity_poly.pdbx_seq_one_letter_code
_entity_poly.pdbx_strand_id
1 'polypeptide(L)'
;MNFSFTKPLRTLAAGLALAAGLAAPAMAESPFHTGVWQVNEPTGPRGLVVSDWLVFEEGLPKYWLYRKAGTNDMNQFDFLTRQIGQATYAPVEIRVYRTGDHKMQYTTFVKKEEPVQHPAERLSIPNYKNSCLSVENKGERLFGTWLGTSGSTMKRLHLSKSKITIDGESRKVDIMPVRTGRLGIVENGQPVAFFTDGGGDYAVLQWFKPGVTTEVMVDPKKEILDFAREEIVRDPKGTCDRQIASRLKAMK
;
A
#
# COMPACT_ATOMS: atom_id res chain seq x y z
N MET A 1 -71.00 31.80 30.35
CA MET A 1 -71.05 30.35 30.67
C MET A 1 -70.12 29.63 29.71
N ASN A 2 -69.15 28.89 30.26
CA ASN A 2 -68.33 27.91 29.53
C ASN A 2 -69.23 26.85 28.87
N PHE A 3 -68.84 26.31 27.73
CA PHE A 3 -68.64 24.86 27.53
C PHE A 3 -67.80 24.59 26.27
N SER A 4 -67.10 23.47 26.33
CA SER A 4 -65.91 23.05 25.59
C SER A 4 -66.21 21.92 24.58
N PHE A 5 -65.17 21.54 23.81
CA PHE A 5 -64.96 20.32 23.00
C PHE A 5 -65.64 20.31 21.61
N THR A 6 -65.02 19.90 20.48
CA THR A 6 -63.95 18.93 20.17
C THR A 6 -63.36 19.19 18.76
N LYS A 7 -62.07 18.90 18.52
CA LYS A 7 -61.41 18.81 17.17
C LYS A 7 -61.79 17.49 16.46
N PRO A 8 -61.58 17.35 15.12
CA PRO A 8 -60.30 16.78 14.62
C PRO A 8 -59.74 17.54 13.38
N LEU A 9 -58.44 17.82 13.36
CA LEU A 9 -57.39 17.06 12.65
C LEU A 9 -57.37 17.31 11.12
N ARG A 10 -56.68 18.38 10.70
CA ARG A 10 -56.21 18.55 9.32
C ARG A 10 -54.81 17.96 9.22
N THR A 11 -54.70 16.87 8.49
CA THR A 11 -53.46 16.22 8.05
C THR A 11 -52.70 17.16 7.11
N LEU A 12 -51.60 17.74 7.59
CA LEU A 12 -50.56 18.31 6.74
C LEU A 12 -49.57 17.19 6.41
N ALA A 13 -49.63 16.69 5.18
CA ALA A 13 -48.62 15.81 4.62
C ALA A 13 -47.32 16.60 4.44
N ALA A 14 -46.41 16.50 5.41
CA ALA A 14 -45.03 16.93 5.25
C ALA A 14 -44.30 15.87 4.41
N GLY A 15 -44.09 16.17 3.13
CA GLY A 15 -43.21 15.39 2.26
C GLY A 15 -41.77 15.49 2.78
N LEU A 16 -41.34 14.49 3.54
CA LEU A 16 -39.93 14.21 3.79
C LEU A 16 -39.33 13.70 2.48
N ALA A 17 -38.73 14.60 1.71
CA ALA A 17 -37.75 14.23 0.71
C ALA A 17 -36.58 13.58 1.44
N LEU A 18 -36.60 12.25 1.54
CA LEU A 18 -35.46 11.46 1.96
C LEU A 18 -34.38 11.68 0.90
N ALA A 19 -33.45 12.60 1.17
CA ALA A 19 -32.15 12.61 0.52
C ALA A 19 -31.46 11.32 0.95
N ALA A 20 -31.72 10.24 0.21
CA ALA A 20 -30.92 9.03 0.25
C ALA A 20 -29.54 9.42 -0.30
N GLY A 21 -28.72 9.97 0.60
CA GLY A 21 -27.29 10.04 0.40
C GLY A 21 -26.84 8.62 0.14
N LEU A 22 -26.56 8.32 -1.13
CA LEU A 22 -25.76 7.19 -1.54
C LEU A 22 -24.39 7.41 -0.90
N ALA A 23 -24.25 6.96 0.35
CA ALA A 23 -22.95 6.66 0.91
C ALA A 23 -22.35 5.64 -0.04
N ALA A 24 -21.45 6.12 -0.91
CA ALA A 24 -20.57 5.24 -1.67
C ALA A 24 -19.99 4.27 -0.64
N PRO A 25 -20.05 2.94 -0.87
CA PRO A 25 -19.39 2.02 0.03
C PRO A 25 -17.95 2.51 0.13
N ALA A 26 -17.48 2.74 1.36
CA ALA A 26 -16.07 2.98 1.60
C ALA A 26 -15.34 1.87 0.85
N MET A 27 -14.62 2.24 -0.21
CA MET A 27 -13.78 1.29 -0.93
C MET A 27 -13.00 0.56 0.14
N ALA A 28 -13.19 -0.75 0.22
CA ALA A 28 -12.53 -1.53 1.26
C ALA A 28 -11.03 -1.29 1.10
N GLU A 29 -10.44 -0.53 2.03
CA GLU A 29 -9.08 -0.72 2.48
C GLU A 29 -9.01 -2.19 2.87
N SER A 30 -8.75 -3.09 1.92
CA SER A 30 -8.81 -4.52 2.15
C SER A 30 -7.38 -5.05 2.25
N PRO A 31 -6.88 -5.19 3.47
CA PRO A 31 -5.51 -5.56 3.84
C PRO A 31 -5.39 -7.09 3.91
N PHE A 32 -6.27 -7.81 3.22
CA PHE A 32 -6.38 -9.26 3.36
C PHE A 32 -5.06 -9.93 2.97
N HIS A 33 -4.40 -9.43 1.93
CA HIS A 33 -3.17 -9.99 1.37
C HIS A 33 -1.92 -9.58 2.17
N THR A 34 -1.99 -8.48 2.90
CA THR A 34 -0.90 -7.97 3.74
C THR A 34 -0.58 -8.94 4.88
N GLY A 35 0.64 -9.45 4.92
CA GLY A 35 1.08 -10.38 5.94
C GLY A 35 2.21 -11.29 5.49
N VAL A 36 2.49 -12.27 6.36
CA VAL A 36 3.43 -13.35 6.10
C VAL A 36 2.62 -14.61 5.82
N TRP A 37 2.92 -15.26 4.71
CA TRP A 37 2.21 -16.40 4.17
C TRP A 37 3.19 -17.53 3.85
N GLN A 38 2.70 -18.76 3.95
CA GLN A 38 3.31 -19.95 3.38
C GLN A 38 2.57 -20.28 2.09
N VAL A 39 3.23 -20.22 0.94
CA VAL A 39 2.72 -20.68 -0.34
C VAL A 39 3.13 -22.14 -0.51
N ASN A 40 2.17 -23.03 -0.73
CA ASN A 40 2.42 -24.47 -0.84
C ASN A 40 2.59 -24.84 -2.32
N GLU A 41 3.85 -24.83 -2.76
CA GLU A 41 4.24 -25.19 -4.13
C GLU A 41 4.57 -26.70 -4.20
N PRO A 42 4.46 -27.34 -5.38
CA PRO A 42 4.81 -28.76 -5.53
C PRO A 42 6.27 -29.08 -5.16
N THR A 43 7.17 -28.09 -5.31
CA THR A 43 8.59 -28.17 -4.96
C THR A 43 8.87 -28.01 -3.46
N GLY A 44 7.87 -27.58 -2.69
CA GLY A 44 7.97 -27.35 -1.25
C GLY A 44 7.31 -26.02 -0.82
N PRO A 45 7.13 -25.81 0.49
CA PRO A 45 6.57 -24.57 1.01
C PRO A 45 7.56 -23.41 0.83
N ARG A 46 7.05 -22.27 0.35
CA ARG A 46 7.81 -21.03 0.18
C ARG A 46 7.20 -19.91 1.01
N GLY A 47 8.05 -19.11 1.65
CA GLY A 47 7.62 -17.90 2.35
C GLY A 47 7.22 -16.80 1.36
N LEU A 48 6.09 -16.16 1.61
CA LEU A 48 5.62 -14.99 0.89
C LEU A 48 5.34 -13.87 1.89
N VAL A 49 5.97 -12.71 1.68
CA VAL A 49 5.82 -11.54 2.55
C VAL A 49 5.30 -10.40 1.70
N VAL A 50 4.14 -9.86 2.10
CA VAL A 50 3.39 -8.89 1.30
C VAL A 50 2.94 -7.74 2.21
N SER A 51 3.13 -6.51 1.74
CA SER A 51 2.46 -5.31 2.26
C SER A 51 1.40 -4.82 1.27
N ASP A 52 0.73 -3.72 1.62
CA ASP A 52 -0.29 -3.15 0.74
C ASP A 52 0.26 -2.66 -0.61
N TRP A 53 1.57 -2.40 -0.69
CA TRP A 53 2.24 -1.91 -1.91
C TRP A 53 3.27 -2.86 -2.49
N LEU A 54 3.85 -3.75 -1.68
CA LEU A 54 5.10 -4.43 -2.04
C LEU A 54 5.07 -5.93 -1.73
N VAL A 55 5.73 -6.69 -2.57
CA VAL A 55 6.19 -8.05 -2.27
C VAL A 55 7.66 -7.97 -1.87
N PHE A 56 8.00 -8.66 -0.80
CA PHE A 56 9.36 -8.75 -0.29
C PHE A 56 9.98 -10.08 -0.68
N GLU A 57 11.22 -10.03 -1.14
CA GLU A 57 12.06 -11.19 -1.42
C GLU A 57 13.44 -10.96 -0.80
N GLU A 58 14.04 -12.04 -0.29
CA GLU A 58 15.38 -11.98 0.33
C GLU A 58 15.49 -10.92 1.45
N GLY A 59 14.38 -10.63 2.13
CA GLY A 59 14.31 -9.67 3.22
C GLY A 59 14.14 -8.20 2.81
N LEU A 60 14.07 -7.90 1.51
CA LEU A 60 13.88 -6.53 1.01
C LEU A 60 12.65 -6.41 0.12
N PRO A 61 12.05 -5.20 0.02
CA PRO A 61 11.11 -4.91 -1.04
C PRO A 61 11.69 -5.24 -2.42
N LYS A 62 10.93 -5.94 -3.25
CA LYS A 62 11.38 -6.38 -4.57
C LYS A 62 10.42 -5.97 -5.69
N TYR A 63 9.13 -6.17 -5.48
CA TYR A 63 8.11 -5.90 -6.48
C TYR A 63 7.05 -4.96 -5.92
N TRP A 64 6.68 -3.96 -6.70
CA TRP A 64 5.48 -3.15 -6.52
C TRP A 64 4.25 -3.92 -6.96
N LEU A 65 3.17 -3.75 -6.19
CA LEU A 65 1.82 -4.23 -6.48
C LEU A 65 0.96 -3.06 -6.95
N TYR A 66 0.49 -3.15 -8.18
CA TYR A 66 -0.43 -2.17 -8.78
C TYR A 66 -1.77 -2.84 -8.99
N ARG A 67 -2.73 -2.48 -8.14
CA ARG A 67 -4.05 -3.07 -8.16
C ARG A 67 -4.77 -2.77 -9.49
N LYS A 68 -5.30 -3.82 -10.13
CA LYS A 68 -6.05 -3.69 -11.37
C LYS A 68 -7.43 -3.08 -11.10
N ALA A 69 -7.93 -2.31 -12.06
CA ALA A 69 -9.31 -1.86 -12.01
C ALA A 69 -10.28 -3.06 -12.13
N GLY A 70 -11.40 -3.02 -11.39
CA GLY A 70 -12.42 -4.06 -11.45
C GLY A 70 -12.15 -5.32 -10.63
N THR A 71 -11.19 -5.30 -9.70
CA THR A 71 -11.01 -6.39 -8.72
C THR A 71 -12.22 -6.51 -7.80
N ASN A 72 -12.56 -7.73 -7.40
CA ASN A 72 -13.62 -7.98 -6.42
C ASN A 72 -13.07 -7.87 -4.99
N ASP A 73 -13.16 -6.68 -4.41
CA ASP A 73 -12.53 -6.38 -3.11
C ASP A 73 -13.08 -7.14 -1.91
N MET A 74 -14.17 -7.90 -2.11
CA MET A 74 -14.70 -8.76 -1.06
C MET A 74 -13.79 -9.97 -0.81
N ASN A 75 -13.15 -10.52 -1.84
CA ASN A 75 -12.37 -11.76 -1.72
C ASN A 75 -11.25 -11.93 -2.75
N GLN A 76 -11.03 -11.01 -3.67
CA GLN A 76 -10.04 -11.15 -4.74
C GLN A 76 -9.32 -9.83 -5.03
N PHE A 77 -8.00 -9.89 -5.11
CA PHE A 77 -7.18 -8.79 -5.63
C PHE A 77 -6.30 -9.29 -6.75
N ASP A 78 -6.33 -8.59 -7.88
CA ASP A 78 -5.46 -8.80 -9.01
C ASP A 78 -4.50 -7.62 -9.11
N PHE A 79 -3.22 -7.91 -9.28
CA PHE A 79 -2.14 -6.94 -9.31
C PHE A 79 -1.31 -7.12 -10.56
N LEU A 80 -1.10 -6.01 -11.28
CA LEU A 80 0.09 -5.87 -12.09
C LEU A 80 1.29 -5.75 -11.14
N THR A 81 2.42 -6.34 -11.51
CA THR A 81 3.64 -6.19 -10.72
C THR A 81 4.69 -5.39 -11.47
N ARG A 82 5.59 -4.73 -10.75
CA ARG A 82 6.78 -4.08 -11.32
C ARG A 82 7.94 -4.31 -10.40
N GLN A 83 9.05 -4.82 -10.92
CA GLN A 83 10.27 -4.92 -10.13
C GLN A 83 10.80 -3.51 -9.83
N ILE A 84 11.26 -3.28 -8.59
CA ILE A 84 11.92 -2.03 -8.23
C ILE A 84 13.11 -1.79 -9.16
N GLY A 85 13.23 -0.57 -9.67
CA GLY A 85 14.23 -0.14 -10.66
C GLY A 85 13.84 -0.37 -12.12
N GLN A 86 12.71 -1.04 -12.42
CA GLN A 86 12.24 -1.24 -13.78
C GLN A 86 11.17 -0.22 -14.16
N ALA A 87 11.17 0.23 -15.42
CA ALA A 87 10.24 1.27 -15.91
C ALA A 87 8.86 0.73 -16.34
N THR A 88 8.73 -0.59 -16.52
CA THR A 88 7.54 -1.24 -17.05
C THR A 88 7.06 -2.35 -16.14
N TYR A 89 5.77 -2.68 -16.23
CA TYR A 89 5.24 -3.85 -15.53
C TYR A 89 6.00 -5.12 -15.92
N ALA A 90 6.25 -5.97 -14.93
CA ALA A 90 6.78 -7.30 -15.15
C ALA A 90 5.75 -8.14 -15.94
N PRO A 91 6.20 -9.15 -16.68
CA PRO A 91 5.30 -10.07 -17.38
C PRO A 91 4.46 -10.92 -16.43
N VAL A 92 4.85 -10.96 -15.14
CA VAL A 92 4.18 -11.70 -14.08
C VAL A 92 3.15 -10.81 -13.39
N GLU A 93 1.90 -11.26 -13.33
CA GLU A 93 0.83 -10.68 -12.52
C GLU A 93 0.55 -11.59 -11.32
N ILE A 94 -0.01 -11.01 -10.25
CA ILE A 94 -0.38 -11.73 -9.03
C ILE A 94 -1.88 -11.62 -8.82
N ARG A 95 -2.56 -12.75 -8.53
CA ARG A 95 -3.88 -12.76 -7.93
C ARG A 95 -3.81 -13.41 -6.57
N VAL A 96 -4.53 -12.81 -5.64
CA VAL A 96 -4.76 -13.36 -4.31
C VAL A 96 -6.26 -13.48 -4.12
N TYR A 97 -6.71 -14.69 -3.85
CA TYR A 97 -8.12 -15.01 -3.66
C TYR A 97 -8.33 -15.60 -2.27
N ARG A 98 -9.12 -14.95 -1.42
CA ARG A 98 -9.40 -15.41 -0.07
C ARG A 98 -10.25 -16.68 -0.11
N THR A 99 -9.72 -17.77 0.46
CA THR A 99 -10.41 -19.07 0.59
C THR A 99 -10.80 -19.38 2.04
N GLY A 100 -10.38 -18.55 2.99
CA GLY A 100 -10.78 -18.62 4.41
C GLY A 100 -10.18 -17.45 5.21
N ASP A 101 -10.28 -17.51 6.54
CA ASP A 101 -9.75 -16.43 7.40
C ASP A 101 -8.21 -16.41 7.46
N HIS A 102 -7.61 -17.58 7.27
CA HIS A 102 -6.15 -17.79 7.29
C HIS A 102 -5.66 -18.48 6.02
N LYS A 103 -6.48 -18.48 4.95
CA LYS A 103 -6.19 -19.21 3.72
C LYS A 103 -6.47 -18.35 2.50
N MET A 104 -5.62 -18.46 1.51
CA MET A 104 -5.82 -17.87 0.19
C MET A 104 -5.35 -18.80 -0.92
N GLN A 105 -5.83 -18.56 -2.13
CA GLN A 105 -5.18 -19.04 -3.34
C GLN A 105 -4.25 -17.93 -3.83
N TYR A 106 -2.96 -18.23 -3.93
CA TYR A 106 -1.97 -17.37 -4.55
C TYR A 106 -1.74 -17.84 -5.99
N THR A 107 -1.98 -16.95 -6.94
CA THR A 107 -1.87 -17.26 -8.37
C THR A 107 -0.89 -16.30 -9.02
N THR A 108 0.04 -16.85 -9.80
CA THR A 108 0.91 -16.08 -10.69
C THR A 108 0.45 -16.29 -12.14
N PHE A 109 0.40 -15.20 -12.91
CA PHE A 109 0.09 -15.22 -14.34
C PHE A 109 1.29 -14.71 -15.09
N VAL A 110 1.91 -15.53 -15.94
CA VAL A 110 2.86 -15.01 -16.91
C VAL A 110 2.09 -14.72 -18.19
N LYS A 111 2.29 -13.55 -18.80
CA LYS A 111 1.58 -13.17 -20.02
C LYS A 111 1.77 -14.23 -21.12
N LYS A 112 0.66 -14.78 -21.62
CA LYS A 112 0.56 -15.87 -22.62
C LYS A 112 0.88 -17.28 -22.08
N GLU A 113 0.93 -17.46 -20.76
CA GLU A 113 1.08 -18.77 -20.13
C GLU A 113 -0.12 -19.09 -19.25
N GLU A 114 -0.28 -20.37 -18.91
CA GLU A 114 -1.32 -20.80 -18.00
C GLU A 114 -1.07 -20.29 -16.57
N PRO A 115 -2.11 -19.82 -15.85
CA PRO A 115 -1.95 -19.37 -14.48
C PRO A 115 -1.51 -20.50 -13.57
N VAL A 116 -0.47 -20.26 -12.75
CA VAL A 116 -0.01 -21.21 -11.76
C VAL A 116 -0.63 -20.85 -10.42
N GLN A 117 -1.35 -21.79 -9.80
CA GLN A 117 -2.10 -21.56 -8.57
C GLN A 117 -1.55 -22.42 -7.44
N HIS A 118 -1.30 -21.80 -6.30
CA HIS A 118 -0.84 -22.47 -5.09
C HIS A 118 -1.69 -22.07 -3.89
N PRO A 119 -2.16 -23.04 -3.08
CA PRO A 119 -2.82 -22.70 -1.83
C PRO A 119 -1.80 -22.08 -0.87
N ALA A 120 -2.21 -21.07 -0.13
CA ALA A 120 -1.37 -20.38 0.82
C ALA A 120 -2.04 -20.26 2.20
N GLU A 121 -1.24 -20.43 3.24
CA GLU A 121 -1.67 -20.36 4.64
C GLU A 121 -1.02 -19.16 5.33
N ARG A 122 -1.79 -18.46 6.16
CA ARG A 122 -1.30 -17.27 6.85
C ARG A 122 -0.46 -17.66 8.06
N LEU A 123 0.76 -17.13 8.14
CA LEU A 123 1.67 -17.29 9.28
C LEU A 123 1.59 -16.11 10.26
N SER A 124 1.18 -14.93 9.77
CA SER A 124 0.97 -13.75 10.61
C SER A 124 -0.44 -13.70 11.23
N ILE A 125 -0.60 -12.92 12.30
CA ILE A 125 -1.91 -12.69 12.92
C ILE A 125 -2.85 -11.98 11.91
N PRO A 126 -4.15 -12.32 11.85
CA PRO A 126 -5.06 -11.71 10.88
C PRO A 126 -5.29 -10.20 11.01
N ASN A 127 -4.90 -9.61 12.14
CA ASN A 127 -5.14 -8.22 12.44
C ASN A 127 -4.14 -7.31 11.71
N TYR A 128 -4.52 -6.93 10.50
CA TYR A 128 -3.74 -6.01 9.67
C TYR A 128 -3.46 -4.66 10.33
N LYS A 129 -4.38 -4.09 11.11
CA LYS A 129 -4.16 -2.76 11.73
C LYS A 129 -2.97 -2.77 12.68
N ASN A 130 -2.68 -3.94 13.25
CA ASN A 130 -1.54 -4.19 14.11
C ASN A 130 -0.41 -4.97 13.40
N SER A 131 -0.57 -5.24 12.11
CA SER A 131 0.48 -5.83 11.30
C SER A 131 1.55 -4.79 11.10
N CYS A 132 2.78 -5.17 11.39
CA CYS A 132 3.90 -4.29 11.16
C CYS A 132 4.16 -4.11 9.64
N LEU A 133 3.59 -4.99 8.79
CA LEU A 133 3.57 -4.89 7.32
C LEU A 133 2.47 -3.96 6.78
N SER A 134 1.56 -3.48 7.62
CA SER A 134 0.54 -2.54 7.17
C SER A 134 1.09 -1.14 7.03
N VAL A 135 0.62 -0.50 5.97
CA VAL A 135 1.01 0.85 5.60
C VAL A 135 0.19 1.85 6.39
N GLU A 136 0.82 2.91 6.87
CA GLU A 136 0.13 3.94 7.65
C GLU A 136 -0.62 4.93 6.75
N ASN A 137 -1.81 5.34 7.20
CA ASN A 137 -2.77 6.05 6.37
C ASN A 137 -2.38 7.50 6.05
N LYS A 138 -1.62 8.16 6.92
CA LYS A 138 -1.30 9.61 6.83
C LYS A 138 0.14 9.91 6.39
N GLY A 139 0.98 8.89 6.23
CA GLY A 139 2.40 9.03 5.92
C GLY A 139 3.24 9.62 7.06
N GLU A 140 2.71 9.70 8.28
CA GLU A 140 3.41 10.31 9.43
C GLU A 140 4.65 9.49 9.81
N ARG A 141 4.60 8.17 9.63
CA ARG A 141 5.73 7.26 9.85
C ARG A 141 6.93 7.53 8.94
N LEU A 142 6.72 8.21 7.80
CA LEU A 142 7.78 8.51 6.85
C LEU A 142 8.68 9.66 7.30
N PHE A 143 8.27 10.48 8.27
CA PHE A 143 9.13 11.49 8.85
C PHE A 143 10.13 10.88 9.83
N GLY A 144 11.34 11.44 9.86
CA GLY A 144 12.43 10.98 10.71
C GLY A 144 13.60 10.42 9.92
N THR A 145 14.40 9.60 10.58
CA THR A 145 15.68 9.09 10.06
C THR A 145 15.52 7.68 9.54
N TRP A 146 16.05 7.44 8.36
CA TRP A 146 16.10 6.18 7.65
C TRP A 146 17.55 5.84 7.27
N LEU A 147 17.87 4.55 7.23
CA LEU A 147 19.18 4.05 6.80
C LEU A 147 19.07 3.39 5.43
N GLY A 148 20.08 3.57 4.59
CA GLY A 148 20.17 2.84 3.33
C GLY A 148 20.30 1.34 3.55
N THR A 149 19.66 0.57 2.69
CA THR A 149 19.83 -0.89 2.61
C THR A 149 20.82 -1.25 1.48
N SER A 150 21.04 -2.54 1.22
CA SER A 150 21.78 -2.96 0.01
C SER A 150 21.07 -2.58 -1.30
N GLY A 151 19.78 -2.27 -1.25
CA GLY A 151 19.01 -1.71 -2.37
C GLY A 151 19.06 -0.17 -2.43
N SER A 152 20.06 0.46 -1.81
CA SER A 152 20.21 1.91 -1.83
C SER A 152 21.67 2.35 -2.01
N THR A 153 21.85 3.44 -2.72
CA THR A 153 23.14 4.13 -2.89
C THR A 153 23.43 5.13 -1.76
N MET A 154 22.41 5.56 -1.01
CA MET A 154 22.56 6.47 0.12
C MET A 154 22.83 5.70 1.41
N LYS A 155 23.53 6.31 2.37
CA LYS A 155 23.75 5.69 3.70
C LYS A 155 22.67 6.08 4.69
N ARG A 156 22.23 7.34 4.65
CA ARG A 156 21.25 7.88 5.59
C ARG A 156 20.37 8.92 4.91
N LEU A 157 19.08 8.83 5.18
CA LEU A 157 18.05 9.80 4.82
C LEU A 157 17.45 10.35 6.12
N HIS A 158 17.17 11.65 6.16
CA HIS A 158 16.30 12.24 7.17
C HIS A 158 15.25 13.12 6.48
N LEU A 159 13.98 12.83 6.71
CA LEU A 159 12.87 13.59 6.17
C LEU A 159 12.14 14.34 7.28
N SER A 160 11.91 15.63 7.05
CA SER A 160 11.05 16.49 7.86
C SER A 160 10.05 17.20 6.96
N LYS A 161 9.08 17.89 7.55
CA LYS A 161 8.00 18.57 6.80
C LYS A 161 8.47 19.60 5.78
N SER A 162 9.67 20.16 5.96
CA SER A 162 10.18 21.25 5.11
C SER A 162 11.61 21.04 4.62
N LYS A 163 12.19 19.86 4.86
CA LYS A 163 13.61 19.58 4.58
C LYS A 163 13.85 18.09 4.41
N ILE A 164 14.64 17.75 3.39
CA ILE A 164 15.23 16.44 3.20
C ILE A 164 16.74 16.55 3.38
N THR A 165 17.33 15.61 4.13
CA THR A 165 18.78 15.50 4.32
C THR A 165 19.22 14.12 3.89
N ILE A 166 20.17 14.03 2.96
CA ILE A 166 20.73 12.77 2.46
C ILE A 166 22.24 12.82 2.65
N ASP A 167 22.79 11.85 3.38
CA ASP A 167 24.22 11.73 3.63
C ASP A 167 24.90 13.02 4.15
N GLY A 168 24.12 13.84 4.90
CA GLY A 168 24.55 15.10 5.49
C GLY A 168 24.19 16.35 4.68
N GLU A 169 23.87 16.19 3.40
CA GLU A 169 23.48 17.30 2.53
C GLU A 169 21.99 17.58 2.64
N SER A 170 21.64 18.85 2.90
CA SER A 170 20.26 19.26 3.18
C SER A 170 19.68 20.13 2.08
N ARG A 171 18.42 19.88 1.73
CA ARG A 171 17.64 20.64 0.75
C ARG A 171 16.30 21.03 1.34
N LYS A 172 15.85 22.26 1.06
CA LYS A 172 14.49 22.70 1.41
C LYS A 172 13.51 22.06 0.44
N VAL A 173 12.45 21.48 0.99
CA VAL A 173 11.41 20.81 0.20
C VAL A 173 10.06 21.08 0.83
N ASP A 174 9.01 21.00 0.03
CA ASP A 174 7.64 20.90 0.51
C ASP A 174 7.18 19.45 0.41
N ILE A 175 6.43 19.01 1.41
CA ILE A 175 5.92 17.64 1.51
C ILE A 175 4.41 17.66 1.34
N MET A 176 3.92 16.86 0.40
CA MET A 176 2.50 16.77 0.08
C MET A 176 2.02 15.33 0.25
N PRO A 177 0.92 15.07 0.99
CA PRO A 177 0.30 13.75 0.95
C PRO A 177 -0.29 13.52 -0.44
N VAL A 178 0.09 12.41 -1.08
CA VAL A 178 -0.38 12.05 -2.43
C VAL A 178 -1.49 11.02 -2.33
N ARG A 179 -1.27 9.98 -1.52
CA ARG A 179 -2.25 8.94 -1.17
C ARG A 179 -1.79 8.21 0.09
N THR A 180 -2.60 7.27 0.58
CA THR A 180 -2.26 6.40 1.72
C THR A 180 -0.82 5.90 1.61
N GLY A 181 -0.02 6.13 2.64
CA GLY A 181 1.37 5.68 2.68
C GLY A 181 2.31 6.31 1.66
N ARG A 182 1.95 7.39 0.95
CA ARG A 182 2.82 8.03 -0.05
C ARG A 182 2.84 9.54 0.08
N LEU A 183 4.05 10.08 0.23
CA LEU A 183 4.34 11.49 0.22
C LEU A 183 4.98 11.89 -1.11
N GLY A 184 4.56 13.02 -1.66
CA GLY A 184 5.25 13.74 -2.72
C GLY A 184 6.24 14.73 -2.12
N ILE A 185 7.42 14.81 -2.71
CA ILE A 185 8.48 15.75 -2.34
C ILE A 185 8.63 16.74 -3.49
N VAL A 186 8.49 18.02 -3.16
CA VAL A 186 8.56 19.13 -4.10
C VAL A 186 9.73 20.03 -3.69
N GLU A 187 10.59 20.39 -4.64
CA GLU A 187 11.73 21.30 -4.43
C GLU A 187 11.58 22.48 -5.39
N ASN A 188 11.53 23.71 -4.86
CA ASN A 188 11.37 24.94 -5.64
C ASN A 188 10.14 24.90 -6.58
N GLY A 189 9.02 24.34 -6.12
CA GLY A 189 7.79 24.20 -6.91
C GLY A 189 7.79 23.04 -7.92
N GLN A 190 8.90 22.31 -8.06
CA GLN A 190 9.03 21.16 -8.96
C GLN A 190 8.96 19.84 -8.18
N PRO A 191 8.09 18.89 -8.54
CA PRO A 191 8.14 17.53 -8.01
C PRO A 191 9.50 16.86 -8.27
N VAL A 192 10.10 16.28 -7.23
CA VAL A 192 11.40 15.60 -7.32
C VAL A 192 11.37 14.13 -6.93
N ALA A 193 10.46 13.71 -6.05
CA ALA A 193 10.35 12.31 -5.67
C ALA A 193 8.99 11.96 -5.06
N PHE A 194 8.69 10.66 -5.03
CA PHE A 194 7.82 10.08 -4.01
C PHE A 194 8.65 9.48 -2.89
N PHE A 195 8.10 9.52 -1.67
CA PHE A 195 8.53 8.66 -0.59
C PHE A 195 7.35 7.83 -0.12
N THR A 196 7.46 6.51 -0.29
CA THR A 196 6.36 5.58 -0.10
C THR A 196 6.70 4.61 1.04
N ASP A 197 5.79 4.47 2.00
CA ASP A 197 5.83 3.47 3.06
C ASP A 197 5.72 2.09 2.42
N GLY A 198 6.75 1.29 2.61
CA GLY A 198 6.79 -0.05 2.04
C GLY A 198 6.04 -1.07 2.87
N GLY A 199 5.56 -0.69 4.06
CA GLY A 199 5.23 -1.62 5.11
C GLY A 199 6.49 -2.23 5.74
N GLY A 200 6.32 -2.84 6.90
CA GLY A 200 7.43 -3.39 7.65
C GLY A 200 8.23 -2.27 8.34
N ASP A 201 9.55 -2.40 8.26
CA ASP A 201 10.51 -1.37 8.67
C ASP A 201 11.03 -0.58 7.44
N TYR A 202 10.38 -0.65 6.28
CA TYR A 202 10.95 -0.19 5.01
C TYR A 202 10.14 0.93 4.35
N ALA A 203 10.85 1.76 3.59
CA ALA A 203 10.26 2.73 2.69
C ALA A 203 11.08 2.80 1.40
N VAL A 204 10.46 3.30 0.33
CA VAL A 204 11.12 3.46 -0.98
C VAL A 204 11.06 4.92 -1.41
N LEU A 205 12.23 5.53 -1.62
CA LEU A 205 12.37 6.87 -2.17
C LEU A 205 12.54 6.77 -3.68
N GLN A 206 11.57 7.30 -4.43
CA GLN A 206 11.44 7.11 -5.88
C GLN A 206 11.66 8.47 -6.56
N TRP A 207 12.83 8.68 -7.13
CA TRP A 207 13.20 9.96 -7.74
C TRP A 207 12.61 10.07 -9.13
N PHE A 208 11.98 11.19 -9.42
CA PHE A 208 11.40 11.44 -10.74
C PHE A 208 12.48 11.68 -11.79
N LYS A 209 12.18 11.27 -13.03
CA LYS A 209 12.84 11.83 -14.20
C LYS A 209 12.37 13.27 -14.44
N PRO A 210 13.14 14.11 -15.14
CA PRO A 210 12.70 15.45 -15.51
C PRO A 210 11.34 15.43 -16.24
N GLY A 211 10.49 16.42 -15.97
CA GLY A 211 9.20 16.60 -16.65
C GLY A 211 7.96 16.09 -15.90
N VAL A 212 8.10 15.50 -14.72
CA VAL A 212 6.94 15.20 -13.86
C VAL A 212 6.36 16.50 -13.31
N THR A 213 5.08 16.77 -13.56
CA THR A 213 4.37 17.93 -13.02
C THR A 213 3.60 17.58 -11.75
N THR A 214 3.21 18.59 -10.97
CA THR A 214 2.44 18.40 -9.74
C THR A 214 1.10 17.73 -10.04
N GLU A 215 0.45 18.09 -11.15
CA GLU A 215 -0.81 17.49 -11.59
C GLU A 215 -0.65 15.99 -11.87
N VAL A 216 0.44 15.58 -12.52
CA VAL A 216 0.74 14.16 -12.76
C VAL A 216 1.07 13.44 -11.46
N MET A 217 1.81 14.09 -10.55
CA MET A 217 2.21 13.51 -9.27
C MET A 217 1.01 13.16 -8.38
N VAL A 218 -0.05 13.98 -8.40
CA VAL A 218 -1.23 13.81 -7.54
C VAL A 218 -2.41 13.11 -8.22
N ASP A 219 -2.31 12.79 -9.52
CA ASP A 219 -3.41 12.18 -10.28
C ASP A 219 -3.63 10.71 -9.84
N PRO A 220 -4.77 10.37 -9.22
CA PRO A 220 -5.03 9.01 -8.75
C PRO A 220 -5.26 8.00 -9.90
N LYS A 221 -5.43 8.48 -11.14
CA LYS A 221 -5.65 7.64 -12.33
C LYS A 221 -4.36 7.37 -13.10
N LYS A 222 -3.26 8.04 -12.76
CA LYS A 222 -1.97 7.87 -13.43
C LYS A 222 -0.95 7.29 -12.47
N GLU A 223 -0.27 6.24 -12.93
CA GLU A 223 0.87 5.69 -12.22
C GLU A 223 2.16 6.14 -12.89
N ILE A 224 3.06 6.72 -12.10
CA ILE A 224 4.45 6.94 -12.52
C ILE A 224 5.18 5.63 -12.26
N LEU A 225 5.70 5.02 -13.32
CA LEU A 225 6.43 3.76 -13.27
C LEU A 225 7.92 3.93 -13.56
N ASP A 226 8.27 4.96 -14.34
CA ASP A 226 9.61 5.21 -14.82
C ASP A 226 10.31 6.28 -13.95
N PHE A 227 11.13 5.81 -13.03
CA PHE A 227 11.87 6.64 -12.08
C PHE A 227 13.34 6.76 -12.51
N ALA A 228 13.98 7.88 -12.15
CA ALA A 228 15.41 8.05 -12.36
C ALA A 228 16.22 7.07 -11.49
N ARG A 229 15.76 6.84 -10.26
CA ARG A 229 16.26 5.82 -9.35
C ARG A 229 15.23 5.54 -8.26
N GLU A 230 15.28 4.35 -7.70
CA GLU A 230 14.49 3.96 -6.54
C GLU A 230 15.43 3.44 -5.46
N GLU A 231 15.22 3.92 -4.24
CA GLU A 231 16.15 3.74 -3.13
C GLU A 231 15.41 3.11 -1.95
N ILE A 232 15.84 1.92 -1.54
CA ILE A 232 15.21 1.19 -0.44
C ILE A 232 15.89 1.56 0.87
N VAL A 233 15.13 2.17 1.77
CA VAL A 233 15.60 2.58 3.09
C VAL A 233 14.85 1.86 4.20
N ARG A 234 15.46 1.81 5.39
CA ARG A 234 14.96 1.10 6.56
C ARG A 234 14.93 2.00 7.80
N ASP A 235 13.88 1.86 8.60
CA ASP A 235 13.80 2.44 9.94
C ASP A 235 14.82 1.76 10.87
N PRO A 236 15.81 2.49 11.42
CA PRO A 236 16.80 1.93 12.34
C PRO A 236 16.21 1.41 13.66
N LYS A 237 15.00 1.84 14.03
CA LYS A 237 14.30 1.39 15.26
C LYS A 237 13.31 0.27 14.98
N GLY A 238 13.19 -0.14 13.72
CA GLY A 238 12.26 -1.15 13.26
C GLY A 238 12.50 -2.52 13.87
N THR A 239 11.43 -3.31 14.03
CA THR A 239 11.51 -4.69 14.55
C THR A 239 10.80 -5.71 13.66
N CYS A 240 10.27 -5.30 12.51
CA CYS A 240 9.51 -6.14 11.61
C CYS A 240 10.29 -7.31 11.07
N ASP A 241 11.56 -7.13 10.69
CA ASP A 241 12.34 -8.25 10.15
C ASP A 241 12.41 -9.42 11.12
N ARG A 242 12.60 -9.13 12.42
CA ARG A 242 12.61 -10.15 13.46
C ARG A 242 11.26 -10.85 13.57
N GLN A 243 10.16 -10.09 13.46
CA GLN A 243 8.80 -10.65 13.49
C GLN A 243 8.55 -11.52 12.27
N ILE A 244 8.88 -11.05 11.06
CA ILE A 244 8.75 -11.79 9.79
C ILE A 244 9.56 -13.09 9.86
N ALA A 245 10.84 -13.01 10.23
CA ALA A 245 11.70 -14.18 10.36
C ALA A 245 11.14 -15.19 11.38
N SER A 246 10.60 -14.73 12.50
CA SER A 246 9.95 -15.61 13.48
C SER A 246 8.71 -16.32 12.92
N ARG A 247 7.95 -15.68 12.03
CA ARG A 247 6.78 -16.31 11.38
C ARG A 247 7.20 -17.31 10.31
N LEU A 248 8.20 -16.97 9.49
CA LEU A 248 8.72 -17.88 8.47
C LEU A 248 9.33 -19.15 9.06
N LYS A 249 9.91 -19.10 10.26
CA LYS A 249 10.37 -20.30 10.99
C LYS A 249 9.25 -21.29 11.38
N ALA A 250 8.00 -20.84 11.39
CA ALA A 250 6.85 -21.68 11.73
C ALA A 250 6.27 -22.42 10.51
N MET A 251 6.86 -22.24 9.33
CA MET A 251 6.46 -22.96 8.12
C MET A 251 6.62 -24.47 8.28
N LYS A 252 5.74 -25.23 7.63
CA LYS A 252 5.70 -26.69 7.66
C LYS A 252 5.74 -27.28 6.27
#